data_AF-E9GAR3-F1
#
_entry.id   AF-E9GAR3-F1
#
_cell.length_a   1.000
_cell.length_b   1.000
_cell.length_c   1.000
_cell.angle_alpha   90.00
_cell.angle_beta   90.00
_cell.angle_gamma   90.00
#
_symmetry.space_group_name_H-M   'P 1'
#
loop_
_entity.id
_entity.type
_entity.pdbx_description
1 polymer ?
#
loop_
_entity_poly.entity_id
_entity_poly.type
_entity_poly.pdbx_seq_one_letter_code
_entity_poly.pdbx_strand_id
1 'polypeptide(L)' 'YCQVPNNDFDLRIPLHSDESFQHGIVFQAKYIGSLDVPRPNNRMEIVAAMRRIRASSF' A
#
# COMPACT_ATOMS: atom_id res chain seq x y z
N TYR A 1 12.91 -1.91 12.81
CA TYR A 1 13.09 -2.83 11.68
C TYR A 1 11.72 -3.35 11.27
N CYS A 2 11.08 -2.70 10.29
CA CYS A 2 9.85 -3.25 9.69
C CYS A 2 10.28 -4.42 8.81
N GLN A 3 10.38 -5.62 9.40
CA GLN A 3 10.61 -6.85 8.65
C GLN A 3 9.47 -7.00 7.66
N VAL A 4 9.80 -7.06 6.37
CA VAL A 4 8.88 -7.55 5.35
C VAL A 4 8.43 -8.92 5.85
N PRO A 5 7.13 -9.12 6.16
CA PRO A 5 6.69 -10.37 6.71
C PRO A 5 7.00 -11.47 5.69
N ASN A 6 7.65 -12.55 6.12
CA ASN A 6 7.70 -13.78 5.33
C ASN A 6 6.28 -14.09 4.87
N ASN A 7 6.10 -14.49 3.61
CA ASN A 7 4.80 -14.61 2.94
C ASN A 7 3.90 -15.74 3.49
N ASP A 8 4.16 -16.20 4.72
CA ASP A 8 3.56 -17.33 5.44
C ASP A 8 2.56 -16.88 6.53
N PHE A 9 2.30 -15.58 6.66
CA PHE A 9 1.25 -15.11 7.58
C PHE A 9 -0.13 -15.37 6.99
N ASP A 10 -1.02 -15.94 7.80
CA ASP A 10 -2.44 -16.06 7.47
C ASP A 10 -3.02 -14.65 7.25
N LEU A 11 -3.30 -14.30 6.00
CA LEU A 11 -3.81 -12.99 5.59
C LEU A 11 -5.16 -12.63 6.22
N ARG A 12 -5.82 -13.58 6.88
CA ARG A 12 -7.05 -13.36 7.65
C ARG A 12 -6.78 -12.74 9.02
N ILE A 13 -5.55 -12.84 9.52
CA ILE A 13 -5.15 -12.29 10.82
C ILE A 13 -4.43 -10.96 10.60
N PRO A 14 -4.88 -9.85 11.23
CA PRO A 14 -4.19 -8.59 11.16
C PRO A 14 -2.74 -8.71 11.64
N LEU A 15 -1.80 -8.21 10.84
CA LEU A 15 -0.37 -8.21 11.19
C LEU A 15 -0.05 -7.30 12.40
N HIS A 16 -0.87 -6.27 12.62
CA HIS A 16 -0.70 -5.28 13.68
C HIS A 16 -1.91 -5.34 14.63
N SER A 17 -1.67 -5.08 15.91
CA SER A 17 -2.74 -4.98 16.91
C SER A 17 -3.63 -3.74 16.66
N ASP A 18 -4.87 -3.77 17.16
CA ASP A 18 -5.78 -2.62 17.09
C ASP A 18 -5.20 -1.37 17.74
N GLU A 19 -4.48 -1.52 18.86
CA GLU A 19 -3.78 -0.43 19.52
C GLU A 19 -2.71 0.20 18.61
N SER A 20 -1.93 -0.62 17.89
CA SER A 20 -0.93 -0.11 16.95
C SER A 20 -1.58 0.65 15.80
N PHE A 21 -2.74 0.17 15.33
CA PHE A 21 -3.51 0.84 14.30
C PHE A 21 -4.01 2.22 14.77
N GLN A 22 -4.49 2.32 16.01
CA GLN A 22 -4.97 3.58 16.60
C GLN A 22 -3.86 4.63 16.74
N HIS A 23 -2.65 4.22 17.10
CA HIS A 23 -1.49 5.13 17.24
C HIS A 23 -0.79 5.43 15.91
N GLY A 24 -1.15 4.72 14.84
CA GLY A 24 -0.56 4.84 13.51
C GLY A 24 0.56 3.84 13.26
N ILE A 25 0.47 3.13 12.13
CA ILE A 25 1.45 2.13 11.72
C ILE A 25 2.43 2.77 10.73
N VAL A 26 3.71 2.80 11.07
CA VAL A 26 4.77 3.31 10.20
C VAL A 26 5.31 2.19 9.32
N PHE A 27 5.45 2.47 8.02
CA PHE A 27 6.04 1.56 7.05
C PHE A 27 7.14 2.26 6.26
N GLN A 28 8.19 1.52 5.92
CA GLN A 28 9.24 2.02 5.04
C GLN A 28 8.75 1.93 3.59
N ALA A 29 8.51 3.09 2.96
CA ALA A 29 8.11 3.16 1.56
C ALA A 29 8.78 4.33 0.84
N LYS A 30 8.86 4.21 -0.48
CA LYS A 30 9.26 5.30 -1.38
C LYS A 30 8.02 5.98 -1.93
N TYR A 31 7.93 7.30 -1.77
CA TYR A 31 6.94 8.09 -2.50
C TYR A 31 7.33 8.14 -3.98
N ILE A 32 6.40 7.75 -4.86
CA ILE A 32 6.62 7.67 -6.31
C ILE A 32 5.82 8.71 -7.10
N GLY A 33 5.08 9.60 -6.44
CA GLY A 33 4.23 10.60 -7.07
C GLY A 33 2.74 10.44 -6.76
N SER A 34 1.94 11.35 -7.30
CA SER A 34 0.47 11.38 -7.17
C SER A 34 -0.20 11.62 -8.52
N LEU A 35 -1.42 11.12 -8.67
CA LEU A 35 -2.22 11.28 -9.88
C LEU A 35 -3.69 11.38 -9.47
N ASP A 36 -4.39 12.41 -9.96
CA ASP A 36 -5.82 12.51 -9.82
C ASP A 36 -6.52 11.46 -10.67
N VAL A 37 -7.43 10.70 -10.04
CA VAL A 37 -8.18 9.63 -10.69
C VAL A 37 -9.64 9.66 -10.23
N PRO A 38 -10.60 9.26 -11.07
CA PRO A 38 -11.97 9.01 -10.61
C PRO A 38 -11.99 7.88 -9.57
N ARG A 39 -13.06 7.81 -8.75
CA ARG A 39 -13.21 6.76 -7.72
C ARG A 39 -13.05 5.38 -8.37
N PRO A 40 -12.06 4.56 -7.96
CA PRO A 40 -11.86 3.26 -8.56
C PRO A 40 -12.96 2.28 -8.15
N ASN A 41 -13.47 1.51 -9.10
CA ASN A 41 -14.50 0.48 -8.86
C ASN A 41 -13.93 -0.93 -8.74
N ASN A 42 -12.68 -1.13 -9.18
CA ASN A 42 -12.02 -2.44 -9.14
C ASN A 42 -10.51 -2.31 -8.94
N ARG A 43 -9.88 -3.45 -8.60
CA ARG A 43 -8.43 -3.55 -8.39
C ARG A 43 -7.61 -3.16 -9.63
N MET A 44 -8.13 -3.43 -10.84
CA MET A 44 -7.38 -3.16 -12.07
C MET A 44 -7.19 -1.66 -12.31
N GLU A 45 -8.19 -0.85 -11.96
CA GLU A 45 -8.10 0.62 -12.03
C GLU A 45 -7.01 1.17 -11.10
N ILE A 46 -6.92 0.62 -9.89
CA ILE A 46 -5.87 0.98 -8.91
C ILE A 46 -4.48 0.63 -9.48
N VAL A 47 -4.31 -0.59 -10.00
CA VAL A 47 -3.03 -1.03 -10.58
C VAL A 47 -2.66 -0.19 -11.80
N ALA A 48 -3.61 0.17 -12.64
CA ALA A 48 -3.39 1.02 -13.80
C ALA A 48 -2.90 2.43 -13.40
N ALA A 49 -3.51 3.05 -12.38
CA ALA A 49 -3.07 4.35 -11.87
C ALA A 49 -1.63 4.28 -11.30
N MET A 50 -1.32 3.27 -10.50
CA MET A 50 0.03 3.06 -9.95
C MET A 50 1.08 2.88 -11.05
N ARG A 51 0.73 2.20 -12.15
CA ARG A 51 1.62 2.06 -13.32
C ARG A 51 1.87 3.40 -14.02
N ARG A 52 0.84 4.25 -14.16
CA ARG A 52 0.99 5.58 -14.77
C ARG A 52 1.91 6.48 -13.95
N ILE A 53 1.73 6.53 -12.62
CA ILE A 53 2.60 7.29 -11.72
C ILE A 53 4.07 6.83 -11.84
N ARG A 54 4.30 5.51 -11.90
CA ARG A 54 5.66 4.98 -12.04
C ARG A 54 6.28 5.31 -13.41
N ALA A 55 5.48 5.33 -14.47
CA ALA A 55 5.94 5.67 -15.82
C ALA A 55 6.17 7.18 -16.02
N SER A 56 5.55 8.06 -15.23
CA SER A 56 5.77 9.51 -15.34
C SER A 56 7.02 10.01 -14.58
N SER A 57 7.62 9.17 -13.75
CA SER A 57 8.72 9.54 -12.84
C SER A 57 10.12 9.34 -13.46
N PHE A 58 10.28 9.61 -14.76
CA PHE A 58 11.58 9.57 -15.44
C PHE A 58 12.47 10.75 -15.03
#